data_AF-A0A350CJX8-F1
#
_entry.id   AF-A0A350CJX8-F1
#
_cell.length_a   1.000
_cell.length_b   1.000
_cell.length_c   1.000
_cell.angle_alpha   90.00
_cell.angle_beta   90.00
_cell.angle_gamma   90.00
#
_symmetry.space_group_name_H-M   'P 1'
#
loop_
_entity.id
_entity.type
_entity.pdbx_description
1 polymer ?
#
loop_
_entity_poly.entity_id
_entity_poly.type
_entity_poly.pdbx_seq_one_letter_code
_entity_poly.pdbx_strand_id
1 'polypeptide(L)'
;MTPMSRILIIDDEPALCWALAEAATAAGHVTTTAASIEQAREKLSTFAPEAIVLDVRLPGQDGLSALAEFRQARPGVPLIVMTAFGDLPTAARAFSGGAFEYLVKPFELQNFLNVLQQALLPQPAATQTDADLAPQASPIVGASAAMQAVYRQIALVAPTPFPVLLLGETGTGKELAARAIHEHSTAAHGPFVPVCPASLNPTLIESELFGHVRGAFTGAEEQRPGLFETAAHGTLFLDEIADTPPAVQVKLLRVLESRRFSPVGSGAERVTTARFIAATHRNLPELIASGQFREDLYHRLTAFTIQLPPLRQRLGDLPLLVTAFLSQLPENLRPGLVSPEFLQALQQRPWTGNIRELRNAVEHAVVLCRGGQLLPEHLPRTGITALTDKFGNSNPDLPAALSQWIDQQLPGQPEDLYAQAIRMLDSLLLPEILSRTGQNRTAAARILGMDRTTLRSRLRELDPIGEAD
;
A
#
# COMPACT_ATOMS: atom_id res chain seq x y z
N MET A 1 -29.13 -28.41 -2.11
CA MET A 1 -28.87 -28.51 -3.56
C MET A 1 -29.09 -27.13 -4.13
N THR A 2 -28.03 -26.50 -4.65
CA THR A 2 -28.15 -25.24 -5.40
C THR A 2 -29.08 -25.48 -6.60
N PRO A 3 -30.00 -24.55 -6.92
CA PRO A 3 -30.85 -24.69 -8.09
C PRO A 3 -30.01 -24.78 -9.37
N MET A 4 -30.48 -25.54 -10.36
CA MET A 4 -29.84 -25.66 -11.66
C MET A 4 -29.92 -24.33 -12.40
N SER A 5 -28.87 -23.51 -12.30
CA SER A 5 -28.78 -22.23 -13.03
C SER A 5 -28.12 -22.37 -14.40
N ARG A 6 -28.48 -21.47 -15.32
CA ARG A 6 -27.99 -21.43 -16.70
C ARG A 6 -26.82 -20.45 -16.86
N ILE A 7 -25.66 -20.92 -17.30
CA ILE A 7 -24.42 -20.11 -17.36
C ILE A 7 -23.94 -20.00 -18.82
N LEU A 8 -23.68 -18.77 -19.27
CA LEU A 8 -23.06 -18.49 -20.56
C LEU A 8 -21.59 -18.14 -20.34
N ILE A 9 -20.67 -18.91 -20.91
CA ILE A 9 -19.22 -18.66 -20.83
C ILE A 9 -18.75 -18.16 -22.20
N ILE A 10 -18.03 -17.04 -22.23
CA ILE A 10 -17.59 -16.38 -23.46
C ILE A 10 -16.08 -16.22 -23.39
N ASP A 11 -15.34 -17.03 -24.14
CA ASP A 11 -13.88 -17.06 -24.14
C ASP A 11 -13.40 -17.69 -25.46
N ASP A 12 -12.35 -17.15 -26.07
CA ASP A 12 -11.81 -17.66 -27.34
C ASP A 12 -10.86 -18.85 -27.14
N GLU A 13 -10.40 -19.11 -25.92
CA GLU A 13 -9.56 -20.25 -25.56
C GLU A 13 -10.43 -21.52 -25.33
N PRO A 14 -10.45 -22.49 -26.27
CA PRO A 14 -11.39 -23.62 -26.20
C PRO A 14 -11.14 -24.52 -24.99
N ALA A 15 -9.88 -24.66 -24.57
CA ALA A 15 -9.49 -25.45 -23.41
C ALA A 15 -10.03 -24.86 -22.10
N LEU A 16 -9.99 -23.54 -21.95
CA LEU A 16 -10.52 -22.86 -20.77
C LEU A 16 -12.05 -22.90 -20.77
N CYS A 17 -12.69 -22.61 -21.91
CA CYS A 17 -14.14 -22.77 -22.09
C CYS A 17 -14.62 -24.16 -21.66
N TRP A 18 -13.92 -25.22 -22.10
CA TRP A 18 -14.24 -26.60 -21.74
C TRP A 18 -14.08 -26.86 -20.24
N ALA A 19 -12.95 -26.45 -19.64
CA ALA A 19 -12.69 -26.65 -18.21
C ALA A 19 -13.71 -25.92 -17.31
N LEU A 20 -14.06 -24.68 -17.65
CA LEU A 20 -15.06 -23.90 -16.91
C LEU A 20 -16.46 -24.50 -17.06
N ALA A 21 -16.82 -24.93 -18.27
CA ALA A 21 -18.11 -25.57 -18.55
C ALA A 21 -18.25 -26.90 -17.80
N GLU A 22 -17.19 -27.73 -17.80
CA GLU A 22 -17.17 -29.00 -17.08
C GLU A 22 -17.29 -28.78 -15.56
N ALA A 23 -16.52 -27.86 -14.99
CA ALA A 23 -16.58 -27.53 -13.57
C ALA A 23 -17.97 -27.04 -13.14
N ALA A 24 -18.57 -26.10 -13.88
CA ALA A 24 -19.90 -25.59 -13.59
C ALA A 24 -20.99 -26.67 -13.77
N THR A 25 -20.85 -27.54 -14.77
CA THR A 25 -21.78 -28.67 -14.96
C THR A 25 -21.68 -29.70 -13.84
N ALA A 26 -20.47 -30.00 -13.37
CA ALA A 26 -20.25 -30.85 -12.20
C ALA A 26 -20.83 -30.26 -10.91
N ALA A 27 -20.90 -28.93 -10.80
CA ALA A 27 -21.57 -28.21 -9.72
C ALA A 27 -23.12 -28.16 -9.86
N GLY A 28 -23.68 -28.75 -10.92
CA GLY A 28 -25.12 -28.85 -11.15
C GLY A 28 -25.71 -27.75 -12.02
N HIS A 29 -24.90 -26.95 -12.71
CA HIS A 29 -25.39 -25.90 -13.62
C HIS A 29 -25.51 -26.39 -15.07
N VAL A 30 -26.28 -25.68 -15.89
CA VAL A 30 -26.35 -25.91 -17.33
C VAL A 30 -25.51 -24.85 -18.02
N THR A 31 -24.51 -25.25 -18.82
CA THR A 31 -23.57 -24.31 -19.44
C THR A 31 -23.71 -24.25 -20.96
N THR A 32 -23.39 -23.10 -21.55
CA THR A 32 -23.13 -22.95 -22.98
C THR A 32 -21.93 -22.03 -23.19
N THR A 33 -21.12 -22.27 -24.21
CA THR A 33 -19.88 -21.54 -24.48
C THR A 33 -19.95 -20.73 -25.78
N ALA A 34 -19.35 -19.55 -25.85
CA ALA A 34 -19.22 -18.76 -27.08
C ALA A 34 -17.77 -18.34 -27.27
N ALA A 35 -17.26 -18.38 -28.50
CA ALA A 35 -15.88 -17.98 -28.79
C ALA A 35 -15.74 -16.51 -29.19
N SER A 36 -16.85 -15.78 -29.33
CA SER A 36 -16.87 -14.36 -29.64
C SER A 36 -18.15 -13.68 -29.14
N ILE A 37 -18.16 -12.35 -29.14
CA ILE A 37 -19.33 -11.54 -28.76
C ILE A 37 -20.51 -11.81 -29.71
N GLU A 38 -20.24 -11.98 -31.00
CA GLU A 38 -21.27 -12.28 -32.02
C GLU A 38 -21.96 -13.61 -31.74
N GLN A 39 -21.18 -14.66 -31.44
CA GLN A 39 -21.73 -15.96 -31.06
C GLN A 39 -22.51 -15.88 -29.74
N ALA A 40 -22.04 -15.08 -28.79
CA ALA A 40 -22.75 -14.85 -27.54
C ALA A 40 -24.11 -14.17 -27.76
N ARG A 41 -24.20 -13.18 -28.66
CA ARG A 41 -25.48 -12.55 -29.05
C ARG A 41 -26.47 -13.55 -29.64
N GLU A 42 -26.01 -14.38 -30.56
CA GLU A 42 -26.85 -15.44 -31.15
C GLU A 42 -27.37 -16.38 -30.06
N LYS A 43 -26.49 -16.78 -29.13
CA LYS A 43 -26.88 -17.65 -28.02
C LYS A 43 -27.84 -17.00 -27.04
N LEU A 44 -27.78 -15.69 -26.80
CA LEU A 44 -28.74 -15.01 -25.91
C LEU A 44 -30.20 -15.09 -26.37
N SER A 45 -30.42 -15.32 -27.67
CA SER A 45 -31.76 -15.50 -28.24
C SER A 45 -32.37 -16.87 -27.91
N THR A 46 -31.55 -17.91 -27.76
CA THR A 46 -31.97 -19.31 -27.52
C THR A 46 -31.66 -19.80 -26.11
N PHE A 47 -30.74 -19.12 -25.42
CA PHE A 47 -30.29 -19.42 -24.08
C PHE A 47 -30.56 -18.22 -23.15
N ALA A 48 -31.26 -18.46 -22.05
CA ALA A 48 -31.52 -17.47 -21.02
C ALA A 48 -30.55 -17.68 -19.85
N PRO A 49 -29.37 -17.04 -19.86
CA PRO A 49 -28.41 -17.19 -18.77
C PRO A 49 -28.89 -16.45 -17.52
N GLU A 50 -28.58 -17.04 -16.36
CA GLU A 50 -28.66 -16.48 -15.02
C GLU A 50 -27.30 -15.98 -14.53
N ALA A 51 -26.20 -16.32 -15.23
CA ALA A 51 -24.91 -15.66 -15.09
C ALA A 51 -24.16 -15.69 -16.44
N ILE A 52 -23.41 -14.62 -16.71
CA ILE A 52 -22.56 -14.52 -17.90
C ILE A 52 -21.11 -14.39 -17.44
N VAL A 53 -20.23 -15.23 -17.97
CA VAL A 53 -18.79 -15.20 -17.75
C VAL A 53 -18.15 -14.75 -19.06
N LEU A 54 -17.38 -13.66 -19.03
CA LEU A 54 -16.94 -12.95 -20.23
C LEU A 54 -15.45 -12.65 -20.17
N ASP A 55 -14.69 -13.17 -21.13
CA ASP A 55 -13.30 -12.76 -21.31
C ASP A 55 -13.20 -11.33 -21.87
N VAL A 56 -12.20 -10.58 -21.38
CA VAL A 56 -11.93 -9.21 -21.85
C VAL A 56 -11.38 -9.23 -23.28
N ARG A 57 -10.49 -10.17 -23.62
CA ARG A 57 -9.76 -10.17 -24.89
C ARG A 57 -10.33 -11.19 -25.86
N LEU A 58 -11.47 -10.86 -26.44
CA LEU A 58 -12.08 -11.65 -27.50
C LEU A 58 -11.65 -11.18 -28.89
N PRO A 59 -11.64 -12.08 -29.90
CA PRO A 59 -11.43 -11.69 -31.28
C PRO A 59 -12.57 -10.78 -31.77
N GLY A 60 -12.20 -9.71 -32.47
CA GLY A 60 -13.16 -8.71 -32.95
C GLY A 60 -13.42 -7.63 -31.91
N GLN A 61 -14.43 -7.85 -31.04
CA GLN A 61 -14.88 -6.87 -30.05
C GLN A 61 -14.34 -7.17 -28.65
N ASP A 62 -13.76 -6.15 -27.99
CA ASP A 62 -13.29 -6.19 -26.59
C ASP A 62 -14.46 -6.48 -25.62
N GLY A 63 -14.31 -7.47 -24.73
CA GLY A 63 -15.38 -7.91 -23.83
C GLY A 63 -15.87 -6.80 -22.90
N LEU A 64 -14.99 -5.91 -22.44
CA LEU A 64 -15.39 -4.76 -21.62
C LEU A 64 -16.31 -3.79 -22.38
N SER A 65 -16.12 -3.64 -23.70
CA SER A 65 -16.99 -2.80 -24.52
C SER A 65 -18.40 -3.38 -24.69
N ALA A 66 -18.55 -4.71 -24.57
CA ALA A 66 -19.82 -5.41 -24.69
C ALA A 66 -20.59 -5.52 -23.36
N LEU A 67 -20.00 -5.13 -22.21
CA LEU A 67 -20.65 -5.21 -20.90
C LEU A 67 -21.98 -4.45 -20.85
N ALA A 68 -22.00 -3.21 -21.36
CA ALA A 68 -23.20 -2.38 -21.38
C ALA A 68 -24.30 -3.02 -22.24
N GLU A 69 -23.93 -3.65 -23.36
CA GLU A 69 -24.84 -4.35 -24.25
C GLU A 69 -25.46 -5.58 -23.55
N PHE A 70 -24.64 -6.43 -22.92
CA PHE A 70 -25.13 -7.60 -22.20
C PHE A 70 -26.04 -7.22 -21.03
N ARG A 71 -25.71 -6.14 -20.33
CA ARG A 71 -26.52 -5.59 -19.24
C ARG A 71 -27.89 -5.10 -19.74
N GLN A 72 -27.94 -4.43 -20.89
CA GLN A 72 -29.19 -3.99 -21.51
C GLN A 72 -30.03 -5.17 -22.00
N ALA A 73 -29.39 -6.18 -22.59
CA ALA A 73 -30.07 -7.37 -23.09
C ALA A 73 -30.64 -8.26 -21.97
N ARG A 74 -29.95 -8.33 -20.82
CA ARG A 74 -30.36 -9.13 -19.66
C ARG A 74 -30.18 -8.35 -18.35
N PRO A 75 -31.11 -7.41 -18.03
CA PRO A 75 -31.05 -6.67 -16.79
C PRO A 75 -31.10 -7.59 -15.56
N GLY A 76 -30.20 -7.38 -14.60
CA GLY A 76 -30.15 -8.15 -13.35
C GLY A 76 -29.39 -9.47 -13.44
N VAL A 77 -28.89 -9.87 -14.62
CA VAL A 77 -27.99 -11.03 -14.74
C VAL A 77 -26.56 -10.60 -14.36
N PRO A 78 -25.91 -11.25 -13.38
CA PRO A 78 -24.53 -10.96 -13.01
C PRO A 78 -23.55 -11.28 -14.15
N LEU A 79 -22.63 -10.33 -14.40
CA LEU A 79 -21.55 -10.42 -15.37
C LEU A 79 -20.22 -10.64 -14.63
N ILE A 80 -19.58 -11.79 -14.85
CA ILE A 80 -18.26 -12.11 -14.31
C ILE A 80 -17.23 -11.91 -15.42
N VAL A 81 -16.31 -10.98 -15.26
CA VAL A 81 -15.28 -10.67 -16.26
C VAL A 81 -14.02 -11.48 -15.98
N MET A 82 -13.40 -12.04 -17.02
CA MET A 82 -12.11 -12.73 -16.96
C MET A 82 -11.07 -12.00 -17.80
N THR A 83 -9.81 -11.95 -17.36
CA THR A 83 -8.74 -11.33 -18.16
C THR A 83 -7.39 -11.97 -17.91
N ALA A 84 -6.54 -12.01 -18.95
CA ALA A 84 -5.13 -12.38 -18.81
C ALA A 84 -4.26 -11.26 -18.21
N PHE A 85 -4.71 -10.00 -18.27
CA PHE A 85 -3.99 -8.85 -17.74
C PHE A 85 -4.75 -8.22 -16.59
N GLY A 86 -4.22 -8.42 -15.39
CA GLY A 86 -4.72 -7.82 -14.16
C GLY A 86 -4.09 -6.46 -13.87
N ASP A 87 -4.67 -5.39 -14.40
CA ASP A 87 -4.30 -4.03 -14.00
C ASP A 87 -5.51 -3.24 -13.47
N LEU A 88 -5.24 -2.15 -12.76
CA LEU A 88 -6.32 -1.35 -12.16
C LEU A 88 -7.28 -0.75 -13.21
N PRO A 89 -6.82 -0.18 -14.34
CA PRO A 89 -7.73 0.35 -15.35
C PRO A 89 -8.71 -0.70 -15.88
N THR A 90 -8.26 -1.94 -16.11
CA THR A 90 -9.12 -3.04 -16.55
C THR A 90 -10.15 -3.40 -15.48
N ALA A 91 -9.74 -3.53 -14.22
CA ALA A 91 -10.65 -3.80 -13.10
C ALA A 91 -11.69 -2.67 -12.93
N ALA A 92 -11.25 -1.41 -12.97
CA ALA A 92 -12.13 -0.25 -12.85
C ALA A 92 -13.14 -0.18 -13.99
N ARG A 93 -12.74 -0.46 -15.24
CA ARG A 93 -13.66 -0.54 -16.39
C ARG A 93 -14.66 -1.68 -16.23
N ALA A 94 -14.24 -2.84 -15.74
CA ALA A 94 -15.14 -3.97 -15.49
C ALA A 94 -16.26 -3.57 -14.51
N PHE A 95 -15.91 -3.04 -13.34
CA PHE A 95 -16.90 -2.65 -12.34
C PHE A 95 -17.74 -1.44 -12.78
N SER A 96 -17.15 -0.44 -13.43
CA SER A 96 -17.89 0.72 -13.96
C SER A 96 -18.88 0.30 -15.06
N GLY A 97 -18.52 -0.71 -15.87
CA GLY A 97 -19.41 -1.34 -16.85
C GLY A 97 -20.51 -2.22 -16.23
N GLY A 98 -20.53 -2.39 -14.91
CA GLY A 98 -21.52 -3.18 -14.18
C GLY A 98 -21.18 -4.66 -14.03
N ALA A 99 -19.90 -5.04 -14.14
CA ALA A 99 -19.48 -6.39 -13.77
C ALA A 99 -19.78 -6.66 -12.29
N PHE A 100 -20.30 -7.85 -12.02
CA PHE A 100 -20.47 -8.39 -10.68
C PHE A 100 -19.13 -8.74 -10.05
N GLU A 101 -18.26 -9.38 -10.84
CA GLU A 101 -16.97 -9.88 -10.39
C GLU A 101 -15.95 -9.83 -11.54
N TYR A 102 -14.67 -9.79 -11.16
CA TYR A 102 -13.51 -9.72 -12.01
C TYR A 102 -12.48 -10.78 -11.58
N LEU A 103 -12.12 -11.67 -12.51
CA LEU A 103 -11.18 -12.77 -12.32
C LEU A 103 -9.95 -12.60 -13.21
N VAL A 104 -8.77 -12.75 -12.63
CA VAL A 104 -7.50 -12.66 -13.37
C VAL A 104 -6.96 -14.06 -13.63
N LYS A 105 -6.73 -14.38 -14.90
CA LYS A 105 -6.12 -15.64 -15.35
C LYS A 105 -4.62 -15.64 -15.03
N PRO A 106 -4.02 -16.78 -14.62
CA PRO A 106 -4.68 -18.05 -14.33
C PRO A 106 -5.34 -18.03 -12.94
N PHE A 107 -6.49 -18.70 -12.80
CA PHE A 107 -7.19 -18.90 -11.54
C PHE A 107 -7.60 -20.37 -11.36
N GLU A 108 -7.79 -20.78 -10.11
CA GLU A 108 -8.26 -22.13 -9.79
C GLU A 108 -9.76 -22.28 -10.11
N LEU A 109 -10.17 -23.44 -10.63
CA LEU A 109 -11.57 -23.73 -10.93
C LEU A 109 -12.48 -23.58 -9.69
N GLN A 110 -11.97 -23.88 -8.50
CA GLN A 110 -12.73 -23.71 -7.26
C GLN A 110 -13.01 -22.23 -6.96
N ASN A 111 -12.08 -21.32 -7.29
CA ASN A 111 -12.31 -19.89 -7.15
C ASN A 111 -13.43 -19.42 -8.10
N PHE A 112 -13.42 -19.89 -9.34
CA PHE A 112 -14.50 -19.63 -10.30
C PHE A 112 -15.86 -20.12 -9.79
N LEU A 113 -15.94 -21.34 -9.26
CA LEU A 113 -17.18 -21.89 -8.72
C LEU A 113 -17.71 -21.10 -7.52
N ASN A 114 -16.81 -20.65 -6.63
CA ASN A 114 -17.19 -19.82 -5.49
C ASN A 114 -17.78 -18.48 -5.94
N VAL A 115 -17.15 -17.83 -6.92
CA VAL A 115 -17.65 -16.59 -7.54
C VAL A 115 -19.01 -16.82 -8.19
N LEU A 116 -19.15 -17.90 -8.95
CA LEU A 116 -20.39 -18.26 -9.62
C LEU A 116 -21.52 -18.48 -8.62
N GLN A 117 -21.24 -19.20 -7.53
CA GLN A 117 -22.20 -19.43 -6.46
C GLN A 117 -22.64 -18.12 -5.81
N GLN A 118 -21.72 -17.20 -5.55
CA GLN A 118 -22.03 -15.88 -5.00
C GLN A 118 -22.85 -15.00 -5.95
N ALA A 119 -22.53 -15.05 -7.25
CA ALA A 119 -23.24 -14.32 -8.29
C ALA A 119 -24.72 -14.75 -8.41
N LEU A 120 -24.98 -16.05 -8.25
CA LEU A 120 -26.32 -16.63 -8.36
C LEU A 120 -27.20 -16.46 -7.10
N LEU A 121 -26.66 -15.91 -6.01
CA LEU A 121 -27.46 -15.58 -4.84
C LEU A 121 -28.37 -14.36 -5.14
N PRO A 122 -29.62 -14.32 -4.62
CA PRO A 122 -30.49 -13.15 -4.78
C PRO A 122 -29.85 -11.92 -4.14
N GLN A 123 -29.44 -10.95 -4.97
CA GLN A 123 -28.80 -9.72 -4.52
C GLN A 123 -29.83 -8.57 -4.46
N PRO A 124 -29.78 -7.69 -3.45
CA PRO A 124 -30.47 -6.40 -3.54
C PRO A 124 -29.87 -5.62 -4.70
N ALA A 125 -30.72 -4.98 -5.51
CA ALA A 125 -30.31 -4.23 -6.70
C ALA A 125 -29.16 -3.26 -6.38
N ALA A 126 -27.97 -3.54 -6.92
CA ALA A 126 -26.83 -2.66 -6.77
C ALA A 126 -27.17 -1.28 -7.35
N THR A 127 -27.04 -0.24 -6.52
CA THR A 127 -27.24 1.15 -6.91
C THR A 127 -26.28 1.53 -8.03
N GLN A 128 -26.89 2.00 -9.12
CA GLN A 128 -26.28 2.46 -10.35
C GLN A 128 -25.41 3.69 -10.10
N THR A 129 -24.17 3.66 -10.58
CA THR A 129 -23.39 4.85 -10.90
C THR A 129 -22.73 4.60 -12.25
N ASP A 130 -23.36 5.07 -13.32
CA ASP A 130 -22.70 5.22 -14.63
C ASP A 130 -21.69 6.37 -14.47
N ALA A 131 -20.43 6.04 -14.25
CA ALA A 131 -19.33 6.99 -14.28
C ALA A 131 -18.41 6.62 -15.44
N ASP A 132 -18.49 7.38 -16.53
CA ASP A 132 -17.51 7.39 -17.61
C ASP A 132 -16.17 7.92 -17.07
N LEU A 133 -15.35 7.02 -16.53
CA LEU A 133 -14.00 7.33 -16.07
C LEU A 133 -13.02 7.15 -17.25
N ALA A 134 -12.44 8.26 -17.71
CA ALA A 134 -11.40 8.23 -18.74
C ALA A 134 -10.13 7.53 -18.23
N PRO A 135 -9.47 6.68 -19.05
CA PRO A 135 -8.29 5.94 -18.61
C PRO A 135 -7.08 6.87 -18.48
N GLN A 136 -6.52 6.96 -17.28
CA GLN A 136 -5.14 7.38 -17.07
C GLN A 136 -4.33 6.16 -16.60
N ALA A 137 -3.06 6.08 -17.03
CA ALA A 137 -2.17 5.01 -16.61
C ALA A 137 -2.01 5.05 -15.08
N SER A 138 -2.46 4.00 -14.39
CA SER A 138 -2.44 3.99 -12.93
C SER A 138 -0.99 3.96 -12.43
N PRO A 139 -0.64 4.77 -11.42
CA PRO A 139 0.72 4.81 -10.88
C PRO A 139 1.07 3.58 -10.02
N ILE A 140 0.11 2.69 -9.74
CA ILE A 140 0.38 1.42 -9.03
C ILE A 140 0.70 0.32 -10.04
N VAL A 141 1.81 -0.39 -9.78
CA VAL A 141 2.32 -1.48 -10.61
C VAL A 141 2.38 -2.78 -9.81
N GLY A 142 1.95 -3.87 -10.45
CA GLY A 142 2.00 -5.23 -9.90
C GLY A 142 0.97 -6.13 -10.60
N ALA A 143 1.31 -7.40 -10.76
CA ALA A 143 0.46 -8.42 -11.37
C ALA A 143 0.13 -9.58 -10.40
N SER A 144 0.80 -9.65 -9.26
CA SER A 144 0.60 -10.67 -8.23
C SER A 144 -0.84 -10.75 -7.75
N ALA A 145 -1.29 -11.95 -7.34
CA ALA A 145 -2.64 -12.16 -6.81
C ALA A 145 -2.97 -11.22 -5.63
N ALA A 146 -1.98 -10.93 -4.78
CA ALA A 146 -2.13 -9.97 -3.69
C ALA A 146 -2.43 -8.54 -4.19
N MET A 147 -1.80 -8.13 -5.30
CA MET A 147 -2.11 -6.85 -5.93
C MET A 147 -3.44 -6.85 -6.69
N GLN A 148 -3.84 -7.96 -7.31
CA GLN A 148 -5.17 -8.08 -7.93
C GLN A 148 -6.29 -7.87 -6.91
N ALA A 149 -6.15 -8.43 -5.71
CA ALA A 149 -7.09 -8.20 -4.61
C ALA A 149 -7.18 -6.70 -4.25
N VAL A 150 -6.05 -6.00 -4.19
CA VAL A 150 -6.01 -4.55 -3.94
C VAL A 150 -6.70 -3.78 -5.07
N TYR A 151 -6.42 -4.10 -6.34
CA TYR A 151 -7.07 -3.42 -7.48
C TYR A 151 -8.58 -3.59 -7.48
N ARG A 152 -9.04 -4.80 -7.17
CA ARG A 152 -10.46 -5.11 -7.01
C ARG A 152 -11.09 -4.24 -5.92
N GLN A 153 -10.47 -4.17 -4.76
CA GLN A 153 -10.97 -3.35 -3.65
C GLN A 153 -11.00 -1.86 -3.99
N ILE A 154 -9.96 -1.35 -4.67
CA ILE A 154 -9.91 0.03 -5.16
C ILE A 154 -11.05 0.29 -6.14
N ALA A 155 -11.24 -0.57 -7.14
CA ALA A 155 -12.27 -0.41 -8.15
C ALA A 155 -13.69 -0.44 -7.56
N LEU A 156 -13.94 -1.27 -6.54
CA LEU A 156 -15.22 -1.31 -5.84
C LEU A 156 -15.50 -0.05 -5.01
N VAL A 157 -14.49 0.48 -4.31
CA VAL A 157 -14.70 1.61 -3.39
C VAL A 157 -14.60 2.95 -4.09
N ALA A 158 -13.83 3.08 -5.18
CA ALA A 158 -13.58 4.32 -5.88
C ALA A 158 -14.85 5.08 -6.31
N PRO A 159 -15.91 4.47 -6.86
CA PRO A 159 -17.14 5.22 -7.22
C PRO A 159 -17.99 5.66 -6.01
N THR A 160 -17.69 5.18 -4.79
CA THR A 160 -18.47 5.50 -3.58
C THR A 160 -17.93 6.74 -2.85
N PRO A 161 -18.77 7.47 -2.09
CA PRO A 161 -18.33 8.61 -1.28
C PRO A 161 -17.74 8.19 0.08
N PHE A 162 -17.63 6.89 0.36
CA PHE A 162 -17.24 6.39 1.68
C PHE A 162 -15.76 6.68 2.00
N PRO A 163 -15.43 6.95 3.28
CA PRO A 163 -14.06 7.01 3.75
C PRO A 163 -13.33 5.69 3.50
N VAL A 164 -12.05 5.77 3.15
CA VAL A 164 -11.20 4.59 2.95
C VAL A 164 -10.00 4.65 3.89
N LEU A 165 -9.74 3.56 4.61
CA LEU A 165 -8.54 3.36 5.41
C LEU A 165 -7.56 2.44 4.67
N LEU A 166 -6.37 2.95 4.39
CA LEU A 166 -5.26 2.23 3.77
C LEU A 166 -4.27 1.78 4.84
N LEU A 167 -4.10 0.47 4.96
CA LEU A 167 -3.18 -0.14 5.90
C LEU A 167 -2.00 -0.75 5.16
N GLY A 168 -0.82 -0.76 5.78
CA GLY A 168 0.35 -1.42 5.22
C GLY A 168 1.65 -0.80 5.70
N GLU A 169 2.74 -1.57 5.59
CA GLU A 169 4.07 -1.13 6.01
C GLU A 169 4.52 0.14 5.27
N THR A 170 5.52 0.81 5.84
CA THR A 170 6.17 1.94 5.20
C THR A 170 6.72 1.56 3.83
N GLY A 171 6.46 2.38 2.81
CA GLY A 171 6.94 2.13 1.45
C GLY A 171 6.16 1.09 0.63
N THR A 172 4.99 0.63 1.08
CA THR A 172 4.13 -0.31 0.33
C THR A 172 3.29 0.31 -0.79
N GLY A 173 3.28 1.65 -0.89
CA GLY A 173 2.54 2.39 -1.93
C GLY A 173 1.18 2.94 -1.51
N LYS A 174 0.94 3.19 -0.22
CA LYS A 174 -0.34 3.71 0.30
C LYS A 174 -0.77 5.02 -0.37
N GLU A 175 0.14 5.97 -0.57
CA GLU A 175 -0.17 7.21 -1.28
C GLU A 175 -0.58 6.96 -2.75
N LEU A 176 0.08 6.02 -3.44
CA LEU A 176 -0.27 5.66 -4.81
C LEU A 176 -1.66 5.00 -4.87
N ALA A 177 -2.02 4.19 -3.86
CA ALA A 177 -3.37 3.66 -3.70
C ALA A 177 -4.42 4.75 -3.46
N ALA A 178 -4.12 5.75 -2.62
CA ALA A 178 -5.01 6.88 -2.40
C ALA A 178 -5.24 7.70 -3.68
N ARG A 179 -4.18 7.95 -4.46
CA ARG A 179 -4.26 8.62 -5.77
C ARG A 179 -5.12 7.81 -6.74
N ALA A 180 -4.87 6.50 -6.83
CA ALA A 180 -5.63 5.62 -7.68
C ALA A 180 -7.13 5.58 -7.34
N ILE A 181 -7.49 5.57 -6.04
CA ILE A 181 -8.87 5.68 -5.58
C ILE A 181 -9.49 7.01 -6.03
N HIS A 182 -8.76 8.12 -5.88
CA HIS A 182 -9.24 9.43 -6.29
C HIS A 182 -9.48 9.52 -7.80
N GLU A 183 -8.51 9.09 -8.60
CA GLU A 183 -8.56 9.09 -10.08
C GLU A 183 -9.74 8.29 -10.63
N HIS A 184 -10.16 7.22 -9.95
CA HIS A 184 -11.30 6.39 -10.34
C HIS A 184 -12.59 6.71 -9.58
N SER A 185 -12.67 7.88 -8.93
CA SER A 185 -13.83 8.29 -8.15
C SER A 185 -14.70 9.33 -8.83
N THR A 186 -15.90 9.55 -8.30
CA THR A 186 -16.77 10.67 -8.69
C THR A 186 -16.15 12.04 -8.38
N ALA A 187 -15.08 12.09 -7.57
CA ALA A 187 -14.36 13.31 -7.20
C ALA A 187 -13.07 13.51 -8.01
N ALA A 188 -12.81 12.72 -9.06
CA ALA A 188 -11.57 12.74 -9.84
C ALA A 188 -11.28 14.09 -10.53
N HIS A 189 -12.31 14.90 -10.80
CA HIS A 189 -12.13 16.25 -11.36
C HIS A 189 -11.80 17.31 -10.31
N GLY A 190 -11.97 16.98 -9.03
CA GLY A 190 -11.61 17.85 -7.91
C GLY A 190 -10.14 17.71 -7.51
N PRO A 191 -9.66 18.54 -6.57
CA PRO A 191 -8.27 18.48 -6.11
C PRO A 191 -7.99 17.21 -5.29
N PHE A 192 -6.83 16.59 -5.51
CA PHE A 192 -6.24 15.61 -4.60
C PHE A 192 -5.27 16.31 -3.65
N VAL A 193 -5.62 16.38 -2.36
CA VAL A 193 -4.84 17.10 -1.35
C VAL A 193 -4.20 16.10 -0.38
N PRO A 194 -2.93 15.70 -0.61
CA PRO A 194 -2.20 14.86 0.33
C PRO A 194 -1.65 15.70 1.48
N VAL A 195 -1.79 15.19 2.70
CA VAL A 195 -1.21 15.78 3.90
C VAL A 195 -0.75 14.67 4.85
N CYS A 196 0.46 14.81 5.39
CA CYS A 196 0.92 13.99 6.51
C CYS A 196 0.87 14.88 7.77
N PRO A 197 -0.13 14.70 8.66
CA PRO A 197 -0.24 15.52 9.86
C PRO A 197 0.99 15.45 10.76
N ALA A 198 1.70 14.31 10.77
CA ALA A 198 2.95 14.14 11.52
C ALA A 198 4.10 15.03 11.03
N SER A 199 4.08 15.45 9.76
CA SER A 199 5.07 16.36 9.18
C SER A 199 4.81 17.84 9.51
N LEU A 200 3.59 18.16 9.99
CA LEU A 200 3.20 19.52 10.33
C LEU A 200 3.70 19.89 11.72
N ASN A 201 3.99 21.18 11.93
CA ASN A 201 4.30 21.67 13.27
C ASN A 201 3.09 21.41 14.19
N PRO A 202 3.26 20.76 15.36
CA PRO A 202 2.16 20.45 16.28
C PRO A 202 1.34 21.67 16.72
N THR A 203 1.95 22.87 16.69
CA THR A 203 1.27 24.13 17.02
C THR A 203 0.47 24.72 15.86
N LEU A 204 0.77 24.32 14.62
CA LEU A 204 0.14 24.85 13.40
C LEU A 204 -0.78 23.84 12.70
N ILE A 205 -0.70 22.55 13.04
CA ILE A 205 -1.50 21.48 12.44
C ILE A 205 -3.01 21.81 12.34
N GLU A 206 -3.59 22.42 13.38
CA GLU A 206 -5.01 22.82 13.35
C GLU A 206 -5.27 23.95 12.35
N SER A 207 -4.38 24.94 12.32
CA SER A 207 -4.46 26.06 11.39
C SER A 207 -4.28 25.60 9.95
N GLU A 208 -3.38 24.66 9.68
CA GLU A 208 -3.17 24.11 8.34
C GLU A 208 -4.39 23.29 7.88
N LEU A 209 -4.90 22.40 8.72
CA LEU A 209 -6.03 21.54 8.36
C LEU A 209 -7.34 22.34 8.22
N PHE A 210 -7.68 23.16 9.21
CA PHE A 210 -8.99 23.82 9.33
C PHE A 210 -8.98 25.28 8.87
N GLY A 211 -7.81 25.89 8.65
CA GLY A 211 -7.66 27.30 8.36
C GLY A 211 -7.70 28.14 9.65
N HIS A 212 -7.46 29.44 9.51
CA HIS A 212 -7.56 30.40 10.61
C HIS A 212 -8.07 31.75 10.14
N VAL A 213 -8.72 32.47 11.04
CA VAL A 213 -9.06 33.89 10.82
C VAL A 213 -7.92 34.80 11.31
N ARG A 214 -7.91 36.05 10.83
CA ARG A 214 -6.96 37.06 11.31
C ARG A 214 -7.07 37.21 12.83
N GLY A 215 -5.93 37.19 13.51
CA GLY A 215 -5.83 37.33 14.97
C GLY A 215 -6.10 36.06 15.77
N ALA A 216 -6.23 34.89 15.12
CA ALA A 216 -6.49 33.62 15.81
C ALA A 216 -5.36 33.16 16.75
N PHE A 217 -4.11 33.53 16.46
CA PHE A 217 -2.93 33.26 17.28
C PHE A 217 -1.84 34.31 17.00
N THR A 218 -0.77 34.32 17.80
CA THR A 218 0.38 35.21 17.59
C THR A 218 1.05 34.93 16.25
N GLY A 219 0.99 35.88 15.32
CA GLY A 219 1.49 35.74 13.94
C GLY A 219 0.39 35.51 12.88
N ALA A 220 -0.88 35.40 13.27
CA ALA A 220 -2.02 35.30 12.34
C ALA A 220 -2.42 36.69 11.79
N GLU A 221 -1.54 37.30 10.99
CA GLU A 221 -1.77 38.66 10.44
C GLU A 221 -2.87 38.69 9.37
N GLU A 222 -3.05 37.58 8.65
CA GLU A 222 -4.04 37.39 7.59
C GLU A 222 -4.91 36.17 7.89
N GLN A 223 -6.08 36.09 7.25
CA GLN A 223 -6.89 34.87 7.22
C GLN A 223 -6.36 33.92 6.15
N ARG A 224 -6.27 32.63 6.46
CA ARG A 224 -5.89 31.59 5.47
C ARG A 224 -6.92 30.45 5.42
N PRO A 225 -7.30 29.97 4.21
CA PRO A 225 -8.11 28.78 4.07
C PRO A 225 -7.33 27.54 4.52
N GLY A 226 -8.03 26.55 5.09
CA GLY A 226 -7.45 25.28 5.49
C GLY A 226 -7.47 24.24 4.39
N LEU A 227 -6.75 23.14 4.58
CA LEU A 227 -6.73 22.00 3.66
C LEU A 227 -8.12 21.39 3.42
N PHE A 228 -9.03 21.44 4.41
CA PHE A 228 -10.42 21.01 4.23
C PHE A 228 -11.22 21.85 3.23
N GLU A 229 -10.87 23.13 3.12
CA GLU A 229 -11.46 24.07 2.17
C GLU A 229 -10.82 23.89 0.79
N THR A 230 -9.49 23.73 0.74
CA THR A 230 -8.74 23.44 -0.48
C THR A 230 -9.17 22.12 -1.13
N ALA A 231 -9.47 21.09 -0.32
CA ALA A 231 -9.92 19.78 -0.80
C ALA A 231 -11.42 19.74 -1.16
N ALA A 232 -12.15 20.86 -1.08
CA ALA A 232 -13.56 20.90 -1.39
C ALA A 232 -13.83 20.33 -2.79
N HIS A 233 -14.87 19.50 -2.90
CA HIS A 233 -15.26 18.76 -4.11
C HIS A 233 -14.22 17.77 -4.67
N GLY A 234 -13.10 17.55 -3.96
CA GLY A 234 -12.05 16.61 -4.32
C GLY A 234 -11.85 15.53 -3.25
N THR A 235 -10.59 15.24 -2.93
CA THR A 235 -10.20 14.22 -1.94
C THR A 235 -9.10 14.75 -1.03
N LEU A 236 -9.30 14.63 0.28
CA LEU A 236 -8.28 14.85 1.29
C LEU A 236 -7.67 13.49 1.67
N PHE A 237 -6.36 13.36 1.45
CA PHE A 237 -5.60 12.17 1.85
C PHE A 237 -4.76 12.48 3.10
N LEU A 238 -5.07 11.80 4.20
CA LEU A 238 -4.38 11.90 5.49
C LEU A 238 -3.40 10.72 5.63
N ASP A 239 -2.13 10.93 5.27
CA ASP A 239 -1.08 9.92 5.52
C ASP A 239 -0.67 9.92 6.99
N GLU A 240 -0.25 8.77 7.50
CA GLU A 240 0.16 8.59 8.90
C GLU A 240 -0.90 9.08 9.93
N ILE A 241 -2.18 8.76 9.69
CA ILE A 241 -3.30 9.21 10.55
C ILE A 241 -3.10 8.85 12.03
N ALA A 242 -2.41 7.74 12.31
CA ALA A 242 -2.11 7.25 13.66
C ALA A 242 -1.23 8.22 14.48
N ASP A 243 -0.47 9.08 13.82
CA ASP A 243 0.45 10.05 14.45
C ASP A 243 -0.22 11.42 14.66
N THR A 244 -1.53 11.51 14.42
CA THR A 244 -2.31 12.73 14.61
C THR A 244 -2.52 13.02 16.10
N PRO A 245 -2.25 14.24 16.58
CA PRO A 245 -2.49 14.61 17.99
C PRO A 245 -3.96 14.44 18.42
N PRO A 246 -4.23 14.07 19.69
CA PRO A 246 -5.60 13.81 20.18
C PRO A 246 -6.58 14.98 19.97
N ALA A 247 -6.13 16.23 20.13
CA ALA A 247 -6.97 17.41 19.91
C ALA A 247 -7.45 17.52 18.45
N VAL A 248 -6.58 17.16 17.50
CA VAL A 248 -6.91 17.13 16.06
C VAL A 248 -7.85 15.97 15.76
N GLN A 249 -7.65 14.81 16.39
CA GLN A 249 -8.55 13.65 16.22
C GLN A 249 -10.01 13.98 16.55
N VAL A 250 -10.26 14.76 17.61
CA VAL A 250 -11.62 15.22 17.98
C VAL A 250 -12.25 16.05 16.86
N LYS A 251 -11.50 16.98 16.28
CA LYS A 251 -11.99 17.83 15.19
C LYS A 251 -12.20 17.02 13.92
N LEU A 252 -11.29 16.11 13.58
CA LEU A 252 -11.41 15.21 12.43
C LEU A 252 -12.67 14.35 12.50
N LEU A 253 -12.98 13.79 13.68
CA LEU A 253 -14.22 13.04 13.90
C LEU A 253 -15.45 13.89 13.55
N ARG A 254 -15.52 15.12 14.05
CA ARG A 254 -16.64 16.05 13.76
C ARG A 254 -16.76 16.29 12.25
N VAL A 255 -15.66 16.48 11.53
CA VAL A 255 -15.73 16.69 10.07
C VAL A 255 -16.21 15.43 9.35
N LEU A 256 -15.76 14.24 9.76
CA LEU A 256 -16.19 12.96 9.17
C LEU A 256 -17.67 12.66 9.42
N GLU A 257 -18.23 13.10 10.54
CA GLU A 257 -19.62 12.89 10.90
C GLU A 257 -20.55 13.90 10.24
N SER A 258 -20.28 15.20 10.43
CA SER A 258 -21.21 16.27 10.08
C SER A 258 -20.83 17.03 8.80
N ARG A 259 -19.68 16.70 8.19
CA ARG A 259 -19.10 17.43 7.05
C ARG A 259 -18.88 18.92 7.34
N ARG A 260 -18.75 19.28 8.62
CA ARG A 260 -18.60 20.66 9.08
C ARG A 260 -17.35 20.84 9.92
N PHE A 261 -16.72 21.99 9.79
CA PHE A 261 -15.54 22.38 10.56
C PHE A 261 -15.53 23.89 10.80
N SER A 262 -14.72 24.35 11.76
CA SER A 262 -14.54 25.78 12.01
C SER A 262 -13.05 26.13 11.96
N PRO A 263 -12.66 27.20 11.23
CA PRO A 263 -11.29 27.67 11.27
C PRO A 263 -10.91 28.17 12.67
N VAL A 264 -9.63 28.07 13.00
CA VAL A 264 -9.10 28.50 14.30
C VAL A 264 -9.41 29.99 14.51
N GLY A 265 -9.88 30.31 15.71
CA GLY A 265 -10.30 31.67 16.09
C GLY A 265 -11.69 32.08 15.60
N SER A 266 -12.46 31.18 14.96
CA SER A 266 -13.84 31.45 14.52
C SER A 266 -14.84 30.43 15.08
N GLY A 267 -16.02 30.91 15.48
CA GLY A 267 -17.17 30.05 15.79
C GLY A 267 -18.04 29.74 14.57
N ALA A 268 -17.77 30.34 13.41
CA ALA A 268 -18.53 30.09 12.20
C ALA A 268 -18.17 28.73 11.59
N GLU A 269 -19.16 27.87 11.40
CA GLU A 269 -18.98 26.60 10.71
C GLU A 269 -18.89 26.78 9.19
N ARG A 270 -18.03 26.00 8.57
CA ARG A 270 -17.92 25.77 7.12
C ARG A 270 -18.26 24.33 6.81
N VAL A 271 -18.69 24.07 5.58
CA VAL A 271 -19.03 22.72 5.09
C VAL A 271 -17.96 22.27 4.10
N THR A 272 -17.59 20.98 4.14
CA THR A 272 -16.72 20.36 3.14
C THR A 272 -17.38 19.15 2.49
N THR A 273 -17.28 19.06 1.18
CA THR A 273 -17.71 17.90 0.38
C THR A 273 -16.56 16.94 0.08
N ALA A 274 -15.35 17.23 0.59
CA ALA A 274 -14.15 16.43 0.32
C ALA A 274 -14.35 14.96 0.69
N ARG A 275 -13.93 14.05 -0.18
CA ARG A 275 -13.81 12.63 0.18
C ARG A 275 -12.61 12.43 1.10
N PHE A 276 -12.71 11.50 2.04
CA PHE A 276 -11.67 11.19 2.99
C PHE A 276 -10.96 9.88 2.63
N ILE A 277 -9.64 9.91 2.56
CA ILE A 277 -8.80 8.72 2.54
C ILE A 277 -7.76 8.88 3.63
N ALA A 278 -7.58 7.87 4.47
CA ALA A 278 -6.56 7.86 5.51
C ALA A 278 -5.60 6.70 5.31
N ALA A 279 -4.34 6.86 5.71
CA ALA A 279 -3.34 5.80 5.66
C ALA A 279 -2.56 5.68 6.96
N THR A 280 -2.13 4.47 7.31
CA THR A 280 -1.19 4.24 8.41
C THR A 280 -0.42 2.93 8.26
N HIS A 281 0.75 2.87 8.87
CA HIS A 281 1.53 1.65 9.05
C HIS A 281 1.45 1.10 10.49
N ARG A 282 0.90 1.88 11.43
CA ARG A 282 0.79 1.52 12.85
C ARG A 282 -0.47 0.70 13.12
N ASN A 283 -0.42 -0.12 14.17
CA ASN A 283 -1.57 -0.90 14.63
C ASN A 283 -2.55 -0.01 15.41
N LEU A 284 -3.61 0.46 14.74
CA LEU A 284 -4.62 1.33 15.35
C LEU A 284 -5.31 0.69 16.58
N PRO A 285 -5.72 -0.59 16.57
CA PRO A 285 -6.22 -1.27 17.78
C PRO A 285 -5.31 -1.15 19.01
N GLU A 286 -3.99 -1.30 18.86
CA GLU A 286 -3.03 -1.13 19.98
C GLU A 286 -2.96 0.33 20.46
N LEU A 287 -3.10 1.30 19.55
CA LEU A 287 -3.13 2.72 19.90
C LEU A 287 -4.42 3.12 20.60
N ILE A 288 -5.54 2.47 20.28
CA ILE A 288 -6.81 2.62 21.00
C ILE A 288 -6.66 2.07 22.43
N ALA A 289 -6.11 0.86 22.57
CA ALA A 289 -5.89 0.24 23.88
C ALA A 289 -4.97 1.07 24.80
N SER A 290 -4.02 1.80 24.21
CA SER A 290 -3.10 2.70 24.94
C SER A 290 -3.61 4.15 25.07
N GLY A 291 -4.82 4.46 24.60
CA GLY A 291 -5.42 5.80 24.67
C GLY A 291 -4.78 6.86 23.76
N GLN A 292 -3.94 6.45 22.80
CA GLN A 292 -3.26 7.33 21.83
C GLN A 292 -4.13 7.62 20.60
N PHE A 293 -5.12 6.77 20.31
CA PHE A 293 -6.03 6.93 19.20
C PHE A 293 -7.48 6.74 19.65
N ARG A 294 -8.40 7.57 19.15
CA ARG A 294 -9.81 7.48 19.54
C ARG A 294 -10.53 6.35 18.80
N GLU A 295 -11.27 5.56 19.57
CA GLU A 295 -12.08 4.43 19.06
C GLU A 295 -13.20 4.90 18.11
N ASP A 296 -13.87 6.01 18.44
CA ASP A 296 -14.93 6.60 17.61
C ASP A 296 -14.44 7.01 16.21
N LEU A 297 -13.28 7.67 16.15
CA LEU A 297 -12.61 8.03 14.90
C LEU A 297 -12.22 6.79 14.09
N TYR A 298 -11.70 5.75 14.75
CA TYR A 298 -11.35 4.49 14.10
C TYR A 298 -12.57 3.85 13.42
N HIS A 299 -13.71 3.77 14.11
CA HIS A 299 -14.94 3.22 13.53
C HIS A 299 -15.45 4.02 12.34
N ARG A 300 -15.25 5.35 12.33
CA ARG A 300 -15.68 6.19 11.22
C ARG A 300 -14.75 6.09 9.99
N LEU A 301 -13.46 5.86 10.22
CA LEU A 301 -12.47 5.67 9.16
C LEU A 301 -12.52 4.26 8.54
N THR A 302 -12.93 3.24 9.30
CA THR A 302 -12.94 1.83 8.88
C THR A 302 -14.16 1.42 8.03
N ALA A 303 -14.93 2.38 7.52
CA ALA A 303 -16.06 2.12 6.62
C ALA A 303 -15.67 1.21 5.44
N PHE A 304 -14.46 1.40 4.89
CA PHE A 304 -13.85 0.46 3.96
C PHE A 304 -12.33 0.43 4.19
N THR A 305 -11.76 -0.77 4.34
CA THR A 305 -10.32 -0.93 4.62
C THR A 305 -9.63 -1.71 3.51
N ILE A 306 -8.48 -1.21 3.05
CA ILE A 306 -7.62 -1.86 2.06
C ILE A 306 -6.25 -2.10 2.68
N GLN A 307 -5.84 -3.36 2.73
CA GLN A 307 -4.52 -3.76 3.23
C GLN A 307 -3.57 -3.89 2.05
N LEU A 308 -2.53 -3.05 2.00
CA LEU A 308 -1.48 -3.14 1.00
C LEU A 308 -0.45 -4.21 1.39
N PRO A 309 -0.15 -5.18 0.52
CA PRO A 309 0.79 -6.24 0.81
C PRO A 309 2.23 -5.71 0.82
N PRO A 310 3.07 -6.15 1.79
CA PRO A 310 4.50 -5.88 1.75
C PRO A 310 5.16 -6.56 0.55
N LEU A 311 6.27 -6.01 0.08
CA LEU A 311 6.96 -6.47 -1.13
C LEU A 311 7.38 -7.94 -1.03
N ARG A 312 7.75 -8.42 0.16
CA ARG A 312 8.10 -9.84 0.42
C ARG A 312 6.96 -10.83 0.13
N GLN A 313 5.70 -10.39 0.13
CA GLN A 313 4.55 -11.22 -0.23
C GLN A 313 4.21 -11.17 -1.73
N ARG A 314 4.92 -10.35 -2.50
CA ARG A 314 4.70 -10.13 -3.94
C ARG A 314 6.00 -9.99 -4.72
N LEU A 315 7.01 -10.80 -4.40
CA LEU A 315 8.31 -10.77 -5.07
C LEU A 315 8.21 -11.08 -6.58
N GLY A 316 7.14 -11.74 -7.03
CA GLY A 316 6.83 -11.92 -8.46
C GLY A 316 6.63 -10.61 -9.22
N ASP A 317 6.31 -9.51 -8.53
CA ASP A 317 6.14 -8.18 -9.14
C ASP A 317 7.48 -7.45 -9.40
N LEU A 318 8.60 -7.98 -8.91
CA LEU A 318 9.92 -7.33 -9.03
C LEU A 318 10.29 -6.95 -10.47
N PRO A 319 10.16 -7.83 -11.49
CA PRO A 319 10.50 -7.48 -12.87
C PRO A 319 9.66 -6.31 -13.40
N LEU A 320 8.36 -6.28 -13.09
CA LEU A 320 7.45 -5.22 -13.49
C LEU A 320 7.79 -3.90 -12.80
N LEU A 321 8.06 -3.94 -11.49
CA LEU A 321 8.46 -2.76 -10.71
C LEU A 321 9.77 -2.17 -11.21
N VAL A 322 10.79 -2.99 -11.46
CA VAL A 322 12.08 -2.54 -12.01
C VAL A 322 11.86 -1.88 -13.36
N THR A 323 11.12 -2.53 -14.26
CA THR A 323 10.80 -1.97 -15.59
C THR A 323 10.09 -0.63 -15.49
N ALA A 324 9.11 -0.52 -14.58
CA ALA A 324 8.39 0.72 -14.33
C ALA A 324 9.32 1.84 -13.84
N PHE A 325 10.22 1.59 -12.89
CA PHE A 325 11.18 2.60 -12.42
C PHE A 325 12.12 3.05 -13.53
N LEU A 326 12.66 2.12 -14.32
CA LEU A 326 13.56 2.45 -15.42
C LEU A 326 12.84 3.28 -16.51
N SER A 327 11.55 3.02 -16.76
CA SER A 327 10.77 3.80 -17.72
C SER A 327 10.59 5.27 -17.30
N GLN A 328 10.63 5.57 -16.00
CA GLN A 328 10.52 6.93 -15.46
C GLN A 328 11.84 7.71 -15.53
N LEU A 329 12.95 7.05 -15.85
CA LEU A 329 14.26 7.71 -15.99
C LEU A 329 14.41 8.38 -17.36
N PRO A 330 15.16 9.51 -17.45
CA PRO A 330 15.60 10.10 -18.71
C PRO A 330 16.30 9.08 -19.60
N GLU A 331 16.09 9.13 -20.91
CA GLU A 331 16.61 8.13 -21.86
C GLU A 331 18.12 7.93 -21.75
N ASN A 332 18.88 9.01 -21.54
CA ASN A 332 20.34 8.98 -21.37
C ASN A 332 20.84 8.31 -20.09
N LEU A 333 19.95 8.03 -19.13
CA LEU A 333 20.25 7.33 -17.88
C LEU A 333 19.70 5.90 -17.87
N ARG A 334 18.93 5.49 -18.88
CA ARG A 334 18.37 4.14 -18.92
C ARG A 334 19.49 3.12 -19.18
N PRO A 335 19.57 2.05 -18.39
CA PRO A 335 20.52 0.98 -18.64
C PRO A 335 20.15 0.26 -19.93
N GLY A 336 21.15 -0.26 -20.65
CA GLY A 336 20.91 -1.01 -21.88
C GLY A 336 20.11 -2.29 -21.65
N LEU A 337 20.32 -2.98 -20.52
CA LEU A 337 19.67 -4.25 -20.15
C LEU A 337 19.61 -4.44 -18.63
N VAL A 338 18.67 -5.27 -18.17
CA VAL A 338 18.64 -5.79 -16.78
C VAL A 338 19.06 -7.26 -16.83
N SER A 339 20.13 -7.64 -16.11
CA SER A 339 20.56 -9.04 -16.11
C SER A 339 19.62 -9.94 -15.28
N PRO A 340 19.45 -11.23 -15.64
CA PRO A 340 18.70 -12.18 -14.82
C PRO A 340 19.26 -12.30 -13.39
N GLU A 341 20.59 -12.24 -13.25
CA GLU A 341 21.29 -12.32 -11.97
C GLU A 341 20.96 -11.11 -11.08
N PHE A 342 20.79 -9.91 -11.67
CA PHE A 342 20.35 -8.73 -10.94
C PHE A 342 18.95 -8.93 -10.35
N LEU A 343 18.00 -9.46 -11.14
CA LEU A 343 16.65 -9.76 -10.65
C LEU A 343 16.68 -10.85 -9.57
N GLN A 344 17.51 -11.88 -9.72
CA GLN A 344 17.69 -12.91 -8.71
C GLN A 344 18.26 -12.32 -7.40
N ALA A 345 19.24 -11.41 -7.50
CA ALA A 345 19.81 -10.72 -6.35
C ALA A 345 18.78 -9.84 -5.63
N LEU A 346 17.84 -9.23 -6.35
CA LEU A 346 16.72 -8.50 -5.75
C LEU A 346 15.76 -9.44 -5.00
N GLN A 347 15.48 -10.63 -5.54
CA GLN A 347 14.56 -11.60 -4.90
C GLN A 347 15.06 -12.11 -3.54
N GLN A 348 16.38 -12.16 -3.32
CA GLN A 348 16.98 -12.66 -2.07
C GLN A 348 17.00 -11.61 -0.94
N ARG A 349 16.56 -10.38 -1.19
CA ARG A 349 16.59 -9.30 -0.20
C ARG A 349 15.29 -9.23 0.62
N PRO A 350 15.36 -8.83 1.90
CA PRO A 350 14.19 -8.80 2.79
C PRO A 350 13.21 -7.65 2.49
N TRP A 351 13.68 -6.55 1.89
CA TRP A 351 12.89 -5.37 1.54
C TRP A 351 12.02 -4.81 2.67
N THR A 352 12.62 -4.48 3.82
CA THR A 352 11.90 -3.93 4.97
C THR A 352 11.35 -2.52 4.70
N GLY A 353 11.98 -1.76 3.81
CA GLY A 353 11.47 -0.48 3.29
C GLY A 353 10.61 -0.63 2.02
N ASN A 354 10.24 -1.87 1.67
CA ASN A 354 9.32 -2.23 0.59
C ASN A 354 9.70 -1.58 -0.76
N ILE A 355 8.73 -1.04 -1.49
CA ILE A 355 8.91 -0.48 -2.84
C ILE A 355 9.79 0.77 -2.80
N ARG A 356 9.74 1.55 -1.72
CA ARG A 356 10.59 2.74 -1.56
C ARG A 356 12.07 2.35 -1.48
N GLU A 357 12.40 1.32 -0.70
CA GLU A 357 13.76 0.78 -0.65
C GLU A 357 14.19 0.16 -1.98
N LEU A 358 13.30 -0.60 -2.63
CA LEU A 358 13.56 -1.19 -3.94
C LEU A 358 13.89 -0.11 -4.99
N ARG A 359 13.07 0.94 -5.07
CA ARG A 359 13.29 2.07 -5.98
C ARG A 359 14.66 2.70 -5.76
N ASN A 360 15.00 3.01 -4.51
CA ASN A 360 16.31 3.57 -4.15
C ASN A 360 17.46 2.65 -4.55
N ALA A 361 17.30 1.33 -4.37
CA ALA A 361 18.32 0.35 -4.74
C ALA A 361 18.51 0.24 -6.26
N VAL A 362 17.42 0.32 -7.04
CA VAL A 362 17.47 0.32 -8.50
C VAL A 362 18.09 1.62 -9.02
N GLU A 363 17.68 2.78 -8.50
CA GLU A 363 18.26 4.08 -8.87
C GLU A 363 19.76 4.14 -8.55
N HIS A 364 20.18 3.62 -7.39
CA HIS A 364 21.60 3.46 -7.05
C HIS A 364 22.34 2.59 -8.07
N ALA A 365 21.76 1.46 -8.46
CA ALA A 365 22.36 0.55 -9.43
C ALA A 365 22.48 1.18 -10.83
N VAL A 366 21.50 2.00 -11.23
CA VAL A 366 21.56 2.75 -12.48
C VAL A 366 22.74 3.73 -12.50
N VAL A 367 22.96 4.44 -11.39
CA VAL A 367 24.12 5.36 -11.28
C VAL A 367 25.44 4.62 -11.43
N LEU A 368 25.57 3.41 -10.86
CA LEU A 368 26.79 2.62 -10.94
C LEU A 368 27.01 1.96 -12.31
N CYS A 369 25.95 1.52 -12.98
CA CYS A 369 26.07 0.83 -14.27
C CYS A 369 26.48 1.76 -15.43
N ARG A 370 26.31 3.08 -15.28
CA ARG A 370 26.68 4.11 -16.26
C ARG A 370 26.15 3.83 -17.68
N GLY A 371 24.89 3.41 -17.79
CA GLY A 371 24.23 3.08 -19.06
C GLY A 371 24.51 1.66 -19.57
N GLY A 372 25.39 0.91 -18.90
CA GLY A 372 25.61 -0.51 -19.14
C GLY A 372 24.48 -1.40 -18.63
N GLN A 373 24.73 -2.71 -18.59
CA GLN A 373 23.79 -3.67 -18.03
C GLN A 373 23.72 -3.55 -16.50
N LEU A 374 22.52 -3.68 -15.91
CA LEU A 374 22.37 -3.82 -14.46
C LEU A 374 22.83 -5.22 -14.02
N LEU A 375 23.80 -5.25 -13.11
CA LEU A 375 24.42 -6.46 -12.55
C LEU A 375 24.33 -6.43 -11.01
N PRO A 376 24.38 -7.57 -10.32
CA PRO A 376 24.25 -7.65 -8.85
C PRO A 376 25.19 -6.73 -8.08
N GLU A 377 26.41 -6.54 -8.57
CA GLU A 377 27.45 -5.67 -7.97
C GLU A 377 27.07 -4.17 -7.92
N HIS A 378 26.10 -3.75 -8.74
CA HIS A 378 25.59 -2.38 -8.74
C HIS A 378 24.58 -2.13 -7.60
N LEU A 379 24.05 -3.17 -6.96
CA LEU A 379 23.12 -3.01 -5.86
C LEU A 379 23.84 -2.44 -4.62
N PRO A 380 23.20 -1.52 -3.87
CA PRO A 380 23.77 -1.06 -2.61
C PRO A 380 23.91 -2.24 -1.64
N ARG A 381 24.98 -2.27 -0.85
CA ARG A 381 25.15 -3.28 0.19
C ARG A 381 24.03 -3.11 1.23
N THR A 382 23.28 -4.18 1.51
CA THR A 382 22.25 -4.16 2.55
C THR A 382 22.88 -3.91 3.92
N GLY A 383 22.21 -3.13 4.78
CA GLY A 383 22.77 -2.65 6.07
C GLY A 383 23.26 -3.76 7.00
N ILE A 384 22.71 -4.97 6.92
CA ILE A 384 23.14 -6.14 7.70
C ILE A 384 24.45 -6.71 7.12
N THR A 385 24.54 -6.89 5.80
CA THR A 385 25.75 -7.34 5.10
C THR A 385 26.90 -6.33 5.14
N ALA A 386 26.60 -5.02 5.19
CA ALA A 386 27.63 -4.00 5.34
C ALA A 386 28.27 -4.02 6.74
N LEU A 387 27.54 -4.48 7.76
CA LEU A 387 28.08 -4.72 9.09
C LEU A 387 28.83 -6.06 9.13
N THR A 388 28.26 -7.15 8.59
CA THR A 388 28.95 -8.45 8.60
C THR A 388 30.18 -8.52 7.69
N ASP A 389 30.25 -7.77 6.58
CA ASP A 389 31.48 -7.72 5.75
C ASP A 389 32.54 -6.79 6.34
N LYS A 390 32.14 -5.72 7.06
CA LYS A 390 33.09 -4.83 7.75
C LYS A 390 33.61 -5.42 9.06
N PHE A 391 32.82 -6.24 9.75
CA PHE A 391 33.23 -6.93 10.98
C PHE A 391 33.76 -8.35 10.72
N GLY A 392 33.20 -9.07 9.74
CA GLY A 392 33.55 -10.46 9.42
C GLY A 392 34.89 -10.63 8.69
N ASN A 393 35.33 -9.63 7.92
CA ASN A 393 36.67 -9.67 7.30
C ASN A 393 37.77 -9.03 8.16
N SER A 394 37.48 -8.60 9.39
CA SER A 394 38.49 -7.98 10.26
C SER A 394 38.59 -8.61 11.66
N ASN A 395 37.61 -9.39 12.12
CA ASN A 395 37.82 -10.32 13.23
C ASN A 395 36.69 -11.39 13.28
N PRO A 396 36.94 -12.66 12.89
CA PRO A 396 35.92 -13.72 12.91
C PRO A 396 35.42 -14.07 14.33
N ASP A 397 36.11 -13.62 15.38
CA ASP A 397 35.84 -14.02 16.76
C ASP A 397 34.72 -13.24 17.45
N LEU A 398 34.40 -12.00 17.05
CA LEU A 398 33.46 -11.17 17.82
C LEU A 398 31.99 -11.62 17.71
N PRO A 399 31.44 -11.88 16.50
CA PRO A 399 30.06 -12.38 16.38
C PRO A 399 29.90 -13.78 16.97
N ALA A 400 30.94 -14.62 16.87
CA ALA A 400 30.97 -15.95 17.45
C ALA A 400 31.02 -15.89 19.00
N ALA A 401 31.88 -15.05 19.57
CA ALA A 401 31.97 -14.85 21.01
C ALA A 401 30.68 -14.26 21.60
N LEU A 402 30.01 -13.35 20.89
CA LEU A 402 28.72 -12.82 21.33
C LEU A 402 27.63 -13.90 21.32
N SER A 403 27.57 -14.73 20.27
CA SER A 403 26.62 -15.84 20.20
C SER A 403 26.84 -16.85 21.33
N GLN A 404 28.11 -17.21 21.58
CA GLN A 404 28.49 -18.10 22.67
C GLN A 404 28.16 -17.52 24.05
N TRP A 405 28.36 -16.21 24.26
CA TRP A 405 27.99 -15.53 25.49
C TRP A 405 26.47 -15.52 25.70
N ILE A 406 25.68 -15.25 24.65
CA ILE A 406 24.21 -15.32 24.71
C ILE A 406 23.74 -16.71 25.12
N ASP A 407 24.30 -17.76 24.50
CA ASP A 407 23.96 -19.16 24.81
C ASP A 407 24.29 -19.55 26.25
N GLN A 408 25.33 -18.94 26.86
CA GLN A 408 25.69 -19.15 28.26
C GLN A 408 24.76 -18.42 29.25
N GLN A 409 24.18 -17.29 28.85
CA GLN A 409 23.31 -16.49 29.73
C GLN A 409 21.83 -16.93 29.68
N LEU A 410 21.36 -17.49 28.56
CA LEU A 410 19.96 -17.91 28.38
C LEU A 410 19.42 -18.93 29.42
N PRO A 411 20.19 -19.94 29.90
CA PRO A 411 19.69 -20.93 30.85
C PRO A 411 19.31 -20.34 32.22
N GLY A 412 19.71 -19.10 32.52
CA GLY A 412 19.59 -18.48 33.84
C GLY A 412 18.39 -17.55 34.07
N GLN A 413 17.44 -17.42 33.13
CA GLN A 413 16.42 -16.34 33.14
C GLN A 413 17.04 -14.95 33.36
N PRO A 414 17.92 -14.46 32.47
CA PRO A 414 18.60 -13.19 32.69
C PRO A 414 17.62 -12.02 32.54
N GLU A 415 17.32 -11.34 33.64
CA GLU A 415 16.75 -10.00 33.59
C GLU A 415 17.80 -9.01 33.04
N ASP A 416 17.37 -8.08 32.19
CA ASP A 416 18.20 -7.02 31.63
C ASP A 416 19.40 -7.47 30.75
N LEU A 417 19.29 -8.59 30.02
CA LEU A 417 20.33 -9.10 29.12
C LEU A 417 20.87 -8.02 28.15
N TYR A 418 20.00 -7.17 27.61
CA TYR A 418 20.38 -6.05 26.76
C TYR A 418 21.28 -5.05 27.50
N ALA A 419 20.92 -4.67 28.73
CA ALA A 419 21.73 -3.74 29.52
C ALA A 419 23.07 -4.35 29.92
N GLN A 420 23.12 -5.66 30.18
CA GLN A 420 24.36 -6.39 30.45
C GLN A 420 25.29 -6.43 29.24
N ALA A 421 24.75 -6.74 28.05
CA ALA A 421 25.51 -6.77 26.81
C ALA A 421 26.09 -5.38 26.47
N ILE A 422 25.27 -4.34 26.63
CA ILE A 422 25.70 -2.97 26.40
C ILE A 422 26.75 -2.53 27.41
N ARG A 423 26.60 -2.83 28.71
CA ARG A 423 27.64 -2.54 29.72
C ARG A 423 28.96 -3.25 29.43
N MET A 424 28.91 -4.51 29.03
CA MET A 424 30.09 -5.27 28.64
C MET A 424 30.80 -4.62 27.46
N LEU A 425 30.05 -4.25 26.42
CA LEU A 425 30.59 -3.55 25.26
C LEU A 425 31.19 -2.19 25.64
N ASP A 426 30.45 -1.38 26.40
CA ASP A 426 30.88 -0.05 26.85
C ASP A 426 32.15 -0.14 27.70
N SER A 427 32.28 -1.16 28.58
CA SER A 427 33.46 -1.38 29.44
C SER A 427 34.75 -1.68 28.67
N LEU A 428 34.63 -2.19 27.45
CA LEU A 428 35.77 -2.51 26.58
C LEU A 428 36.04 -1.38 25.59
N LEU A 429 34.97 -0.83 24.99
CA LEU A 429 35.07 0.12 23.90
C LEU A 429 35.43 1.53 24.38
N LEU A 430 34.80 2.01 25.46
CA LEU A 430 34.96 3.40 25.90
C LEU A 430 36.38 3.69 26.44
N PRO A 431 36.99 2.84 27.29
CA PRO A 431 38.36 3.07 27.76
C PRO A 431 39.40 3.04 26.64
N GLU A 432 39.25 2.13 25.67
CA GLU A 432 40.17 1.98 24.55
C GLU A 432 40.15 3.22 23.63
N ILE A 433 38.96 3.73 23.31
CA ILE A 433 38.82 4.94 22.48
C ILE A 433 39.27 6.20 23.25
N LEU A 434 39.01 6.28 24.55
CA LEU A 434 39.52 7.38 25.38
C LEU A 434 41.05 7.39 25.46
N SER A 435 41.68 6.21 25.61
CA SER A 435 43.14 6.07 25.60
C SER A 435 43.74 6.54 24.26
N ARG A 436 43.18 6.10 23.14
CA ARG A 436 43.63 6.47 21.78
C ARG A 436 43.40 7.95 21.43
N THR A 437 42.49 8.61 22.13
CA THR A 437 42.21 10.05 21.94
C THR A 437 42.90 10.93 23.00
N GLY A 438 43.77 10.36 23.84
CA GLY A 438 44.45 11.11 24.90
C GLY A 438 43.48 11.73 25.90
N GLN A 439 42.41 11.01 26.26
CA GLN A 439 41.32 11.45 27.15
C GLN A 439 40.47 12.61 26.59
N ASN A 440 40.62 12.97 25.32
CA ASN A 440 39.79 14.01 24.70
C ASN A 440 38.38 13.49 24.41
N ARG A 441 37.46 13.76 25.34
CA ARG A 441 36.06 13.33 25.29
C ARG A 441 35.30 13.82 24.05
N THR A 442 35.64 14.98 23.50
CA THR A 442 34.99 15.49 22.27
C THR A 442 35.46 14.72 21.05
N ALA A 443 36.75 14.41 20.97
CA ALA A 443 37.30 13.57 19.90
C ALA A 443 36.78 12.13 20.01
N ALA A 444 36.69 11.58 21.23
CA ALA A 444 36.13 10.26 21.49
C ALA A 444 34.65 10.17 21.09
N ALA A 445 33.82 11.16 21.47
CA ALA A 445 32.41 11.21 21.11
C ALA A 445 32.20 11.22 19.59
N ARG A 446 33.04 11.98 18.86
CA ARG A 446 33.03 12.03 17.40
C ARG A 446 33.40 10.67 16.77
N ILE A 447 34.41 9.98 17.30
CA ILE A 447 34.82 8.65 16.81
C ILE A 447 33.74 7.60 17.08
N LEU A 448 33.12 7.66 18.25
CA LEU A 448 32.05 6.77 18.67
C LEU A 448 30.69 7.07 18.00
N GLY A 449 30.58 8.20 17.29
CA GLY A 449 29.34 8.60 16.62
C GLY A 449 28.19 8.94 17.57
N MET A 450 28.49 9.38 18.80
CA MET A 450 27.50 9.72 19.83
C MET A 450 27.65 11.15 20.32
N ASP A 451 26.57 11.72 20.85
CA ASP A 451 26.61 13.06 21.45
C ASP A 451 27.47 13.07 22.74
N ARG A 452 28.11 14.21 23.03
CA ARG A 452 28.98 14.38 24.21
C ARG A 452 28.24 14.13 25.52
N THR A 453 26.95 14.49 25.61
CA THR A 453 26.12 14.24 26.79
C THR A 453 25.85 12.75 26.97
N THR A 454 25.65 12.02 25.87
CA THR A 454 25.46 10.56 25.88
C THR A 454 26.74 9.86 26.32
N LEU A 455 27.90 10.22 25.76
CA LEU A 455 29.19 9.67 26.18
C LEU A 455 29.46 9.91 27.67
N ARG A 456 29.12 11.10 28.20
CA ARG A 456 29.26 11.41 29.62
C ARG A 456 28.35 10.53 30.50
N SER A 457 27.10 10.32 30.09
CA SER A 457 26.18 9.42 30.80
C SER A 457 26.70 8.00 30.84
N ARG A 458 27.18 7.48 29.70
CA ARG A 458 27.74 6.12 29.60
C ARG A 458 29.00 5.92 30.43
N LEU A 459 29.89 6.92 30.48
CA LEU A 459 31.08 6.86 31.34
C LEU A 459 30.72 6.88 32.83
N ARG A 460 29.66 7.60 33.23
CA ARG A 460 29.17 7.59 34.62
C ARG A 460 28.55 6.26 35.02
N GLU A 461 27.89 5.59 34.10
CA GLU A 461 27.33 4.25 34.33
C GLU A 461 28.42 3.17 34.48
N LEU A 462 29.59 3.37 33.87
CA LEU A 462 30.74 2.46 33.98
C LEU A 462 31.58 2.71 35.24
N ASP A 463 31.71 3.95 35.70
CA ASP A 463 32.52 4.31 36.86
C ASP A 463 31.81 5.35 37.75
N PRO A 464 30.90 4.89 38.64
CA PRO A 464 30.08 5.78 39.47
C PRO A 464 30.86 6.50 40.60
N ILE A 465 32.16 6.24 40.76
CA ILE A 465 32.98 6.73 41.90
C ILE A 465 33.93 7.88 41.48
N GLY A 466 34.05 8.22 40.20
CA GLY A 466 35.11 9.09 39.66
C GLY A 466 34.88 10.62 39.58
N GLU A 467 33.87 11.21 40.21
CA GLU A 467 33.74 12.68 40.33
C GLU A 467 33.85 13.12 41.81
N ALA A 468 35.08 13.02 42.36
CA ALA A 468 35.54 13.80 43.50
C ALA A 468 36.96 14.30 43.21
N ASP A 469 37.05 15.21 42.23
CA ASP A 469 37.91 16.42 42.20
C ASP A 469 37.83 17.11 40.82
#